data_AF-Q6A3Q1-F1
#
_entry.id   AF-Q6A3Q1-F1
#
_cell.length_a   1.000
_cell.length_b   1.000
_cell.length_c   1.000
_cell.angle_alpha   90.00
_cell.angle_beta   90.00
_cell.angle_gamma   90.00
#
_symmetry.space_group_name_H-M   'P 1'
#
loop_
_entity.id
_entity.type
_entity.pdbx_description
1 polymer ?
#
loop_
_entity_poly.entity_id
_entity_poly.type
_entity_poly.pdbx_seq_one_letter_code
_entity_poly.pdbx_strand_id
1 'polypeptide(L)' 'TLCSCSPWPVLGLPPTWYKSAPYRSRAVKDPRGVLADFGTTLPETTRIRVWDSTAEVRYLVIPQRPAGTEAGPR' A
#
# COMPACT_ATOMS: atom_id res chain seq x y z
N THR A 1 10.03 -4.78 -3.93
CA THR A 1 9.98 -5.92 -4.86
C THR A 1 11.08 -6.94 -4.62
N LEU A 2 12.25 -6.58 -4.07
CA LEU A 2 13.40 -7.49 -3.89
C LEU A 2 13.30 -8.45 -2.70
N CYS A 3 12.65 -8.03 -1.62
CA CYS A 3 12.48 -8.85 -0.42
C CYS A 3 11.17 -8.47 0.31
N SER A 4 11.27 -7.84 1.49
CA SER A 4 10.13 -7.55 2.37
C SER A 4 10.33 -6.31 3.26
N CYS A 5 11.12 -5.33 2.81
CA CYS A 5 11.36 -4.08 3.56
C CYS A 5 10.02 -3.39 3.91
N SER A 6 9.79 -3.10 5.20
CA SER A 6 8.55 -2.50 5.72
C SER A 6 8.85 -1.64 6.97
N PRO A 7 8.10 -0.56 7.26
CA PRO A 7 8.30 0.26 8.46
C PRO A 7 7.79 -0.44 9.74
N TRP A 8 8.56 -1.40 10.27
CA TRP A 8 8.15 -2.21 11.43
C TRP A 8 7.72 -1.41 12.66
N PRO A 9 8.38 -0.30 13.07
CA PRO A 9 8.01 0.43 14.28
C PRO A 9 6.58 1.00 14.26
N VAL A 10 5.97 1.17 13.08
CA VAL A 10 4.63 1.76 12.93
C VAL A 10 3.60 0.82 12.32
N LEU A 11 4.01 -0.17 11.52
CA LEU A 11 3.09 -1.14 10.89
C LEU A 11 3.27 -2.59 11.38
N GLY A 12 4.26 -2.85 12.23
CA GLY A 12 4.63 -4.21 12.64
C GLY A 12 5.28 -5.02 11.52
N LEU A 13 5.38 -6.33 11.75
CA LEU A 13 5.97 -7.26 10.78
C LEU A 13 5.08 -7.38 9.53
N PRO A 14 5.66 -7.41 8.32
CA PRO A 14 4.88 -7.49 7.10
C PRO A 14 4.12 -8.83 7.02
N PRO A 15 2.83 -8.78 6.62
CA PRO A 15 2.01 -9.98 6.49
C PRO A 15 2.53 -10.90 5.37
N THR A 16 2.11 -12.17 5.39
CA THR A 16 2.59 -13.19 4.44
C THR A 16 2.36 -12.80 2.98
N TRP A 17 1.20 -12.21 2.66
CA TRP A 17 0.89 -11.80 1.28
C TRP A 17 1.85 -10.71 0.77
N TYR A 18 2.31 -9.80 1.63
CA TYR A 18 3.23 -8.72 1.25
C TYR A 18 4.61 -9.27 0.83
N LYS A 19 5.04 -10.36 1.47
CA LYS A 19 6.31 -11.04 1.20
C LYS A 19 6.27 -11.94 -0.04
N SER A 20 5.07 -12.27 -0.51
CA SER A 20 4.84 -13.26 -1.57
C SER A 20 5.31 -12.77 -2.95
N ALA A 21 5.75 -13.71 -3.79
CA ALA A 21 6.12 -13.41 -5.18
C ALA A 21 4.97 -12.83 -6.02
N PRO A 22 3.71 -13.31 -5.90
CA PRO A 22 2.58 -12.73 -6.64
C PRO A 22 2.41 -11.22 -6.38
N TYR A 23 2.38 -10.80 -5.10
CA TYR A 23 2.25 -9.39 -4.76
C TYR A 23 3.46 -8.58 -5.26
N ARG A 24 4.68 -9.03 -4.94
CA ARG A 24 5.92 -8.30 -5.25
C ARG A 24 6.14 -8.11 -6.75
N SER A 25 5.72 -9.05 -7.59
CA SER A 25 5.90 -8.97 -9.04
C SER A 25 4.79 -8.15 -9.72
N ARG A 26 3.55 -8.21 -9.22
CA ARG A 26 2.40 -7.52 -9.83
C ARG A 26 2.24 -6.09 -9.36
N ALA A 27 2.51 -5.76 -8.11
CA ALA A 27 2.24 -4.43 -7.55
C ALA A 27 2.91 -3.28 -8.33
N VAL A 28 4.05 -3.52 -8.97
CA VAL A 28 4.76 -2.53 -9.81
C VAL A 28 4.35 -2.53 -11.28
N LYS A 29 3.69 -3.59 -11.76
CA LYS A 29 3.29 -3.75 -13.17
C LYS A 29 1.81 -3.46 -13.40
N ASP A 30 0.97 -3.98 -12.50
CA ASP A 30 -0.48 -3.86 -12.52
C ASP A 30 -0.98 -3.52 -11.10
N PRO A 31 -0.73 -2.28 -10.63
CA PRO A 31 -1.18 -1.87 -9.31
C PRO A 31 -2.70 -1.81 -9.19
N ARG A 32 -3.43 -1.53 -10.29
CA ARG A 32 -4.90 -1.47 -10.29
C ARG A 32 -5.53 -2.84 -10.10
N GLY A 33 -5.04 -3.86 -10.82
CA GLY A 33 -5.52 -5.23 -10.63
C GLY A 33 -5.17 -5.78 -9.25
N VAL A 34 -4.00 -5.46 -8.70
CA VAL A 34 -3.67 -5.83 -7.31
C VAL A 34 -4.63 -5.18 -6.30
N LEU A 35 -4.96 -3.90 -6.46
CA LEU A 35 -5.96 -3.25 -5.60
C LEU A 35 -7.35 -3.89 -5.75
N ALA A 36 -7.75 -4.25 -6.97
CA ALA A 36 -9.02 -4.91 -7.24
C ALA A 36 -9.10 -6.31 -6.58
N ASP A 37 -8.01 -7.07 -6.56
CA ASP A 37 -7.94 -8.36 -5.83
C ASP A 37 -8.18 -8.18 -4.31
N PHE A 38 -7.86 -7.00 -3.77
CA PHE A 38 -8.16 -6.61 -2.38
C PHE A 38 -9.52 -5.90 -2.23
N GLY A 39 -10.37 -5.89 -3.26
CA GLY A 39 -11.68 -5.25 -3.23
C GLY A 39 -11.65 -3.71 -3.27
N THR A 40 -10.51 -3.11 -3.63
CA THR A 40 -10.35 -1.66 -3.74
C THR A 40 -10.35 -1.23 -5.20
N THR A 41 -11.30 -0.38 -5.58
CA THR A 41 -11.36 0.21 -6.93
C THR A 41 -11.24 1.73 -6.81
N LEU A 42 -10.30 2.30 -7.56
CA LEU A 42 -10.08 3.74 -7.64
C LEU A 42 -10.53 4.26 -9.01
N PRO A 43 -11.09 5.48 -9.10
CA PRO A 43 -11.41 6.12 -10.38
C PRO A 43 -10.23 6.05 -11.36
N GLU A 44 -10.52 5.96 -12.66
CA GLU A 44 -9.49 5.87 -13.69
C GLU A 44 -8.56 7.10 -13.70
N THR A 45 -9.12 8.26 -13.36
CA THR A 45 -8.41 9.53 -13.25
C THR A 45 -7.46 9.60 -12.04
N THR A 46 -7.60 8.69 -11.06
CA THR A 46 -6.73 8.66 -9.89
C THR A 46 -5.32 8.17 -10.27
N ARG A 47 -4.32 9.05 -10.14
CA ARG A 47 -2.92 8.65 -10.33
C ARG A 47 -2.49 7.71 -9.21
N ILE A 48 -1.97 6.54 -9.58
CA ILE A 48 -1.35 5.60 -8.63
C ILE A 48 0.17 5.75 -8.71
N ARG A 49 0.81 5.88 -7.55
CA ARG A 49 2.27 5.89 -7.42
C ARG A 49 2.68 4.69 -6.57
N VAL A 50 3.51 3.82 -7.15
CA VAL A 50 4.07 2.67 -6.45
C VAL A 50 5.47 3.02 -5.98
N TRP A 51 5.71 2.94 -4.68
CA TRP A 51 7.03 3.13 -4.09
C TRP A 51 7.68 1.79 -3.80
N ASP A 52 8.75 1.48 -4.52
CA ASP A 52 9.53 0.28 -4.27
C ASP A 52 10.61 0.57 -3.21
N SER A 53 10.55 -0.15 -2.09
CA SER A 53 11.48 0.02 -0.96
C SER A 53 12.81 -0.71 -1.22
N THR A 54 13.60 -0.16 -2.15
CA THR A 54 14.89 -0.72 -2.59
C THR A 54 16.10 -0.22 -1.78
N ALA A 55 15.96 0.90 -1.07
CA ALA A 55 16.99 1.51 -0.23
C ALA A 55 16.61 1.47 1.26
N GLU A 56 17.25 2.26 2.11
CA GLU A 56 16.97 2.34 3.55
C GLU A 56 15.67 3.06 3.89
N VAL A 57 15.13 3.88 2.98
CA VAL A 57 13.88 4.62 3.19
C VAL A 57 12.71 3.65 3.44
N ARG A 58 11.84 4.00 4.39
CA ARG A 58 10.62 3.25 4.71
C ARG A 58 9.40 4.15 4.55
N TYR A 59 8.42 3.67 3.80
CA TYR A 59 7.24 4.46 3.44
C TYR A 59 6.02 4.03 4.24
N LEU A 60 5.18 5.00 4.59
CA LEU A 60 3.84 4.83 5.12
C LEU A 60 2.88 5.62 4.23
N VAL A 61 1.70 5.05 3.96
CA VAL A 61 0.60 5.76 3.29
C VAL A 61 -0.22 6.47 4.35
N ILE A 62 -0.36 7.79 4.23
CA ILE A 62 -1.36 8.55 5.00
C ILE A 62 -2.64 8.58 4.16
N PRO A 63 -3.71 7.88 4.57
CA PRO A 63 -4.95 7.83 3.81
C PRO A 63 -5.69 9.16 3.90
N GLN A 64 -6.58 9.40 2.93
CA GLN A 64 -7.54 10.50 3.03
C GLN A 64 -8.46 10.27 4.23
N ARG A 65 -8.78 11.36 4.95
CA ARG A 65 -9.78 11.31 6.02
C ARG A 65 -11.15 10.94 5.41
N PRO A 66 -11.85 9.92 5.93
CA PRO A 66 -13.19 9.59 5.45
C PRO A 66 -14.17 10.74 5.70
N ALA A 67 -15.09 10.98 4.76
CA ALA A 67 -16.15 11.97 4.92
C ALA A 67 -17.06 11.62 6.12
N GLY A 68 -17.62 12.64 6.77
CA GLY A 68 -18.53 12.44 7.92
C GLY A 68 -17.80 12.15 9.23
N THR A 69 -16.47 12.26 9.27
CA THR A 69 -15.66 12.03 10.47
C THR A 69 -15.19 13.32 11.13
N GLU A 70 -15.69 14.50 10.71
CA GLU A 70 -15.20 15.84 11.06
C GLU A 70 -15.17 16.09 12.57
N ALA A 71 -16.19 15.60 13.28
CA ALA A 71 -16.33 15.68 14.73
C ALA A 71 -15.52 14.59 15.48
N GLY A 72 -14.33 14.24 14.97
CA GLY A 72 -13.42 13.26 15.57
C GLY A 72 -13.26 13.48 17.10
N PRO A 73 -12.82 12.46 17.85
CA PRO A 73 -12.91 12.45 19.31
C PRO A 73 -12.33 13.75 19.87
N ARG A 74 -13.16 14.49 20.62
CA ARG A 74 -12.71 15.64 21.40
C ARG A 74 -11.70 15.19 22.45
#